data_AF-A0A6L8T0J6-F1
#
_entry.id   AF-A0A6L8T0J6-F1
#
_cell.length_a   1.000
_cell.length_b   1.000
_cell.length_c   1.000
_cell.angle_alpha   90.00
_cell.angle_beta   90.00
_cell.angle_gamma   90.00
#
_symmetry.space_group_name_H-M   'P 1'
#
loop_
_entity.id
_entity.type
_entity.pdbx_description
1 polymer ?
#
loop_
_entity_poly.entity_id
_entity_poly.type
_entity_poly.pdbx_seq_one_letter_code
_entity_poly.pdbx_strand_id
1 'polypeptide(L)'
;MTQEEYEREQAEIERLINEINRVVDENNRLTVEINQALSDISVLQNNVVSLHNSLEPRMRGVSGEVEFNSEQTQAVSQAIQELSTQYFTFKALSTASKNVTQYTDEYYTRFSYYNKLRRITLGYVIGLDSNFVSDKNMRQVVEKAYLQNSEYWLAYATMAVMLWASDEQEAAKRALDKAMFINPQRASLYFMLINLRFSRNETARNWFINYMGRVNPSNLGDEWQYLLQSYLAGAFGEDSGFQAEVGKYFKKMIVQSEATTADFNKRFVNRSYSYMDNYLHQTKENFAYLKGTCSDYDALIKTLSSAEKNAVLAKYYDDLLNEEDERGENIFQRIENALYSLINAYDGDELEVVKKIKLNEHIISAQGDQAAAQKKFEEEFGRESNKTFADLLTDWAFVEDSNITPLSVRRFAISCMKDWIYKGFEKHAQMYREKVKNAYTFNVDGCEITSTEDDFDQGKEKIAQYYQKNKWKNILADKFVKIYGLIAIAGMLLLIVMGVELAKGQFSPIALTAGILLVLLGVFMFWRQSVAMAEQLKEKQRLSIQRFQHALEELGQWRRLFEAEDSELSDLQAALMQFGTIEE
;
A
#
# COMPACT_ATOMS: atom_id res chain seq x y z
N MET A 1 45.63 28.49 -28.38
CA MET A 1 45.23 28.79 -27.01
C MET A 1 45.80 30.15 -26.64
N THR A 2 44.98 31.18 -26.73
CA THR A 2 45.35 32.54 -26.33
C THR A 2 45.35 32.65 -24.79
N GLN A 3 46.13 33.57 -24.22
CA GLN A 3 46.20 33.79 -22.76
C GLN A 3 44.80 33.93 -22.13
N GLU A 4 43.88 34.59 -22.82
CA GLU A 4 42.47 34.75 -22.39
C GLU A 4 41.65 33.44 -22.39
N GLU A 5 41.97 32.47 -23.25
CA GLU A 5 41.27 31.17 -23.26
C GLU A 5 41.72 30.33 -22.07
N TYR A 6 43.01 30.37 -21.75
CA TYR A 6 43.57 29.68 -20.59
C TYR A 6 43.03 30.25 -19.26
N GLU A 7 42.90 31.58 -19.16
CA GLU A 7 42.33 32.23 -17.97
C GLU A 7 40.83 31.91 -17.79
N ARG A 8 40.06 31.80 -18.88
CA ARG A 8 38.66 31.36 -18.82
C ARG A 8 38.53 29.90 -18.40
N GLU A 9 39.34 29.01 -18.97
CA GLU A 9 39.34 27.59 -18.58
C GLU A 9 39.74 27.42 -17.11
N GLN A 10 40.71 28.18 -16.59
CA GLN A 10 41.05 28.14 -15.17
C GLN A 10 39.92 28.63 -14.27
N ALA A 11 39.22 29.70 -14.65
CA ALA A 11 38.07 30.20 -13.91
C ALA A 11 36.89 29.19 -13.90
N GLU A 12 36.68 28.50 -15.01
CA GLU A 12 35.66 27.44 -15.13
C GLU A 12 36.01 26.22 -14.28
N ILE A 13 37.29 25.81 -14.27
CA ILE A 13 37.78 24.73 -13.41
C ILE A 13 37.62 25.10 -11.92
N GLU A 14 37.98 26.32 -11.50
CA GLU A 14 37.76 26.76 -10.12
C GLU A 14 36.28 26.78 -9.73
N ARG A 15 35.41 27.21 -10.64
CA ARG A 15 33.96 27.17 -10.42
C ARG A 15 33.46 25.74 -10.23
N LEU A 16 33.86 24.81 -11.10
CA LEU A 16 33.48 23.39 -11.01
C LEU A 16 34.01 22.73 -9.73
N ILE A 17 35.25 23.05 -9.30
CA ILE A 17 35.81 22.57 -8.04
C ILE A 17 34.98 23.05 -6.85
N ASN A 18 34.58 24.32 -6.84
CA ASN A 18 33.72 24.87 -5.78
C ASN A 18 32.34 24.22 -5.76
N GLU A 19 31.77 23.92 -6.92
CA GLU A 19 30.48 23.25 -7.03
C GLU A 19 30.55 21.78 -6.56
N ILE A 20 31.61 21.06 -6.94
CA ILE A 20 31.88 19.70 -6.43
C ILE A 20 32.03 19.72 -4.91
N ASN A 21 32.81 20.65 -4.35
CA ASN A 21 33.00 20.76 -2.91
C ASN A 21 31.69 21.03 -2.18
N ARG A 22 30.82 21.89 -2.74
CA ARG A 22 29.48 22.15 -2.19
C ARG A 22 28.62 20.89 -2.16
N VAL A 23 28.61 20.12 -3.24
CA VAL A 23 27.84 18.86 -3.32
C VAL A 23 28.42 17.80 -2.38
N VAL A 24 29.74 17.75 -2.19
CA VAL A 24 30.38 16.86 -1.21
C VAL A 24 29.98 17.24 0.22
N ASP A 25 29.99 18.53 0.56
CA ASP A 25 29.56 19.01 1.88
C ASP A 25 28.08 18.72 2.15
N GLU A 26 27.23 18.89 1.13
CA GLU A 26 25.81 18.54 1.20
C GLU A 26 25.60 17.03 1.40
N ASN A 27 26.31 16.18 0.65
CA ASN A 27 26.30 14.73 0.83
C ASN A 27 26.78 14.31 2.23
N ASN A 28 27.82 14.96 2.75
CA ASN A 28 28.31 14.70 4.10
C ASN A 28 27.26 15.08 5.16
N ARG A 29 26.56 16.22 4.98
CA ARG A 29 25.47 16.63 5.86
C ARG A 29 24.32 15.62 5.84
N LEU A 30 23.88 15.21 4.65
CA LEU A 30 22.84 14.19 4.47
C LEU A 30 23.24 12.86 5.11
N THR A 31 24.51 12.47 5.00
CA THR A 31 25.02 11.25 5.66
C THR A 31 24.92 11.33 7.18
N VAL A 32 25.20 12.49 7.77
CA VAL A 32 25.05 12.71 9.22
C VAL A 32 23.57 12.67 9.63
N GLU A 33 22.69 13.32 8.87
CA GLU A 33 21.23 13.30 9.11
C GLU A 33 20.67 11.88 9.04
N ILE A 34 21.07 11.08 8.03
CA ILE A 34 20.67 9.68 7.90
C ILE A 34 21.17 8.85 9.09
N ASN A 35 22.43 9.02 9.51
CA ASN A 35 22.97 8.28 10.65
C ASN A 35 22.25 8.63 11.97
N GLN A 36 21.87 9.89 12.15
CA GLN A 36 21.08 10.31 13.30
C GLN A 36 19.68 9.69 13.26
N ALA A 37 19.01 9.72 12.10
CA ALA A 37 17.71 9.08 11.92
C ALA A 37 17.76 7.57 12.19
N LEU A 38 18.81 6.87 11.75
CA LEU A 38 19.03 5.45 12.04
C LEU A 38 19.22 5.17 13.53
N SER A 39 19.96 6.04 14.23
CA SER A 39 20.12 5.96 15.69
C SER A 39 18.78 6.14 16.41
N ASP A 40 17.99 7.13 15.99
CA ASP A 40 16.68 7.41 16.56
C ASP A 40 15.69 6.25 16.32
N ILE A 41 15.73 5.63 15.14
CA ILE A 41 14.97 4.40 14.82
C ILE A 41 15.38 3.25 15.76
N SER A 42 16.66 3.08 16.04
CA SER A 42 17.15 2.04 16.96
C SER A 42 16.68 2.26 18.40
N VAL A 43 16.70 3.50 18.89
CA VAL A 43 16.16 3.87 20.21
C VAL A 43 14.65 3.64 20.26
N LEU A 44 13.92 4.07 19.23
CA LEU A 44 12.48 3.83 19.10
C LEU A 44 12.19 2.33 19.11
N GLN A 45 12.95 1.51 18.38
CA GLN A 45 12.81 0.06 18.35
C GLN A 45 12.95 -0.55 19.76
N ASN A 46 13.97 -0.15 20.52
CA ASN A 46 14.18 -0.65 21.89
C ASN A 46 13.04 -0.24 22.81
N ASN A 47 12.53 0.99 22.66
CA ASN A 47 11.36 1.46 23.39
C ASN A 47 10.10 0.68 23.01
N VAL A 48 9.88 0.38 21.73
CA VAL A 48 8.75 -0.44 21.25
C VAL A 48 8.79 -1.84 21.83
N VAL A 49 9.96 -2.48 21.85
CA VAL A 49 10.13 -3.84 22.40
C VAL A 49 9.90 -3.85 23.91
N SER A 50 10.44 -2.86 24.64
CA SER A 50 10.20 -2.71 26.08
C SER A 50 8.71 -2.46 26.40
N LEU A 51 8.08 -1.57 25.62
CA LEU A 51 6.66 -1.28 25.70
C LEU A 51 5.83 -2.53 25.37
N HIS A 52 6.25 -3.33 24.38
CA HIS A 52 5.61 -4.59 24.00
C HIS A 52 5.56 -5.58 25.15
N ASN A 53 6.72 -5.88 25.72
CA ASN A 53 6.86 -6.85 26.80
C ASN A 53 6.07 -6.42 28.05
N SER A 54 5.84 -5.11 28.20
CA SER A 54 5.08 -4.53 29.32
C SER A 54 3.57 -4.46 29.06
N LEU A 55 3.14 -4.16 27.84
CA LEU A 55 1.73 -3.95 27.47
C LEU A 55 1.03 -5.23 26.99
N GLU A 56 1.70 -6.10 26.23
CA GLU A 56 1.06 -7.30 25.65
C GLU A 56 0.37 -8.18 26.72
N PRO A 57 0.99 -8.50 27.87
CA PRO A 57 0.33 -9.31 28.90
C PRO A 57 -0.84 -8.57 29.56
N ARG A 58 -0.72 -7.24 29.73
CA ARG A 58 -1.75 -6.40 30.37
C ARG A 58 -2.97 -6.21 29.46
N MET A 59 -2.75 -6.04 28.16
CA MET A 59 -3.81 -5.86 27.16
C MET A 59 -4.62 -7.14 26.93
N ARG A 60 -3.96 -8.30 26.91
CA ARG A 60 -4.64 -9.60 26.89
C ARG A 60 -5.46 -9.85 28.16
N GLY A 61 -4.94 -9.46 29.32
CA GLY A 61 -5.66 -9.57 30.60
C GLY A 61 -6.91 -8.68 30.67
N VAL A 62 -6.77 -7.40 30.33
CA VAL A 62 -7.88 -6.44 30.40
C VAL A 62 -8.98 -6.73 29.39
N SER A 63 -8.65 -7.20 28.18
CA SER A 63 -9.66 -7.60 27.19
C SER A 63 -10.56 -8.75 27.69
N GLY A 64 -10.03 -9.63 28.55
CA GLY A 64 -10.80 -10.71 29.18
C GLY A 64 -11.62 -10.29 30.40
N GLU A 65 -11.33 -9.13 31.00
CA GLU A 65 -11.92 -8.69 32.27
C GLU A 65 -12.98 -7.58 32.09
N VAL A 66 -12.99 -6.92 30.92
CA VAL A 66 -13.92 -5.84 30.54
C VAL A 66 -15.32 -6.37 30.15
N GLU A 67 -15.49 -7.67 29.95
CA GLU A 67 -16.81 -8.28 29.66
C GLU A 67 -17.78 -8.26 30.87
N PHE A 68 -17.32 -7.87 32.07
CA PHE A 68 -18.10 -8.03 33.32
C PHE A 68 -18.57 -6.75 34.05
N ASN A 69 -18.34 -5.52 33.56
CA ASN A 69 -18.80 -4.31 34.27
C ASN A 69 -19.51 -3.28 33.37
N SER A 70 -20.84 -3.26 33.44
CA SER A 70 -21.73 -2.39 32.65
C SER A 70 -21.97 -1.00 33.25
N GLU A 71 -22.10 0.00 32.37
CA GLU A 71 -22.56 1.40 32.55
C GLU A 71 -21.53 2.51 32.82
N GLN A 72 -20.34 2.26 33.38
CA GLN A 72 -19.27 3.28 33.50
C GLN A 72 -17.96 2.91 32.78
N THR A 73 -17.85 1.68 32.26
CA THR A 73 -16.61 1.12 31.71
C THR A 73 -16.51 1.22 30.18
N GLN A 74 -17.58 1.62 29.48
CA GLN A 74 -17.61 1.60 28.01
C GLN A 74 -16.63 2.58 27.36
N ALA A 75 -16.53 3.81 27.89
CA ALA A 75 -15.56 4.80 27.40
C ALA A 75 -14.11 4.36 27.65
N VAL A 76 -13.85 3.74 28.80
CA VAL A 76 -12.52 3.19 29.14
C VAL A 76 -12.19 1.99 28.26
N SER A 77 -13.15 1.10 28.03
CA SER A 77 -13.02 -0.04 27.10
C SER A 77 -12.69 0.41 25.69
N GLN A 78 -13.42 1.41 25.17
CA GLN A 78 -13.19 1.96 23.84
C GLN A 78 -11.80 2.60 23.73
N ALA A 79 -11.40 3.39 24.73
CA ALA A 79 -10.07 3.98 24.76
C ALA A 79 -8.94 2.94 24.84
N ILE A 80 -9.14 1.84 25.59
CA ILE A 80 -8.16 0.74 25.68
C ILE A 80 -8.09 -0.02 24.35
N GLN A 81 -9.23 -0.27 23.71
CA GLN A 81 -9.26 -0.90 22.40
C GLN A 81 -8.58 -0.02 21.35
N GLU A 82 -8.82 1.29 21.36
CA GLU A 82 -8.17 2.24 20.45
C GLU A 82 -6.65 2.32 20.69
N LEU A 83 -6.22 2.40 21.95
CA LEU A 83 -4.80 2.34 22.32
C LEU A 83 -4.16 1.02 21.86
N SER A 84 -4.90 -0.10 21.95
CA SER A 84 -4.45 -1.42 21.50
C SER A 84 -4.18 -1.44 20.01
N THR A 85 -5.16 -0.99 19.23
CA THR A 85 -5.04 -0.89 17.78
C THR A 85 -3.85 -0.02 17.40
N GLN A 86 -3.74 1.18 17.97
CA GLN A 86 -2.61 2.08 17.70
C GLN A 86 -1.26 1.45 18.04
N TYR A 87 -1.17 0.77 19.17
CA TYR A 87 0.04 0.08 19.60
C TYR A 87 0.47 -1.03 18.62
N PHE A 88 -0.47 -1.89 18.20
CA PHE A 88 -0.16 -2.96 17.25
C PHE A 88 0.16 -2.44 15.86
N THR A 89 -0.54 -1.41 15.38
CA THR A 89 -0.23 -0.70 14.14
C THR A 89 1.19 -0.14 14.18
N PHE A 90 1.54 0.58 15.25
CA PHE A 90 2.88 1.14 15.41
C PHE A 90 3.97 0.06 15.47
N LYS A 91 3.72 -1.06 16.17
CA LYS A 91 4.65 -2.20 16.20
C LYS A 91 4.85 -2.81 14.82
N ALA A 92 3.76 -2.98 14.06
CA ALA A 92 3.82 -3.52 12.69
C ALA A 92 4.67 -2.61 11.79
N LEU A 93 4.43 -1.30 11.83
CA LEU A 93 5.21 -0.30 11.08
C LEU A 93 6.68 -0.29 11.48
N SER A 94 6.98 -0.25 12.79
CA SER A 94 8.36 -0.27 13.29
C SER A 94 9.12 -1.53 12.87
N THR A 95 8.45 -2.69 12.92
CA THR A 95 9.04 -3.96 12.48
C THR A 95 9.28 -3.97 10.98
N ALA A 96 8.30 -3.50 10.18
CA ALA A 96 8.41 -3.44 8.74
C ALA A 96 9.53 -2.49 8.28
N SER A 97 9.63 -1.28 8.85
CA SER A 97 10.72 -0.34 8.56
C SER A 97 12.09 -0.95 8.84
N LYS A 98 12.24 -1.64 10.00
CA LYS A 98 13.49 -2.34 10.33
C LYS A 98 13.82 -3.43 9.30
N ASN A 99 12.83 -4.23 8.93
CA ASN A 99 13.01 -5.30 7.97
C ASN A 99 13.38 -4.77 6.57
N VAL A 100 12.78 -3.66 6.13
CA VAL A 100 13.18 -2.99 4.87
C VAL A 100 14.65 -2.64 4.92
N THR A 101 15.12 -1.97 5.98
CA THR A 101 16.55 -1.63 6.13
C THR A 101 17.42 -2.90 6.14
N GLN A 102 17.08 -3.88 6.96
CA GLN A 102 17.85 -5.12 7.10
C GLN A 102 17.96 -5.90 5.79
N TYR A 103 16.85 -6.08 5.06
CA TYR A 103 16.86 -6.82 3.81
C TYR A 103 17.48 -6.03 2.67
N THR A 104 17.40 -4.69 2.70
CA THR A 104 18.13 -3.83 1.77
C THR A 104 19.64 -3.95 1.98
N ASP A 105 20.10 -3.93 3.23
CA ASP A 105 21.52 -4.17 3.57
C ASP A 105 21.97 -5.58 3.17
N GLU A 106 21.13 -6.60 3.41
CA GLU A 106 21.37 -7.97 2.95
C GLU A 106 21.53 -8.01 1.43
N TYR A 107 20.62 -7.36 0.68
CA TYR A 107 20.65 -7.31 -0.78
C TYR A 107 21.96 -6.70 -1.28
N TYR A 108 22.31 -5.49 -0.84
CA TYR A 108 23.52 -4.81 -1.31
C TYR A 108 24.80 -5.51 -0.85
N THR A 109 24.80 -6.18 0.29
CA THR A 109 25.95 -6.95 0.77
C THR A 109 26.13 -8.24 -0.04
N ARG A 110 25.09 -9.08 -0.10
CA ARG A 110 25.11 -10.40 -0.75
C ARG A 110 25.30 -10.30 -2.26
N PHE A 111 24.69 -9.31 -2.89
CA PHE A 111 24.71 -9.12 -4.35
C PHE A 111 25.58 -7.94 -4.81
N SER A 112 26.44 -7.40 -3.92
CA SER A 112 27.42 -6.36 -4.24
C SER A 112 28.22 -6.68 -5.51
N TYR A 113 28.61 -7.93 -5.66
CA TYR A 113 29.35 -8.41 -6.81
C TYR A 113 28.50 -8.44 -8.10
N TYR A 114 27.21 -8.78 -8.03
CA TYR A 114 26.31 -8.79 -9.20
C TYR A 114 26.19 -7.37 -9.75
N ASN A 115 25.96 -6.39 -8.87
CA ASN A 115 25.92 -4.96 -9.23
C ASN A 115 27.24 -4.49 -9.85
N LYS A 116 28.38 -4.91 -9.29
CA LYS A 116 29.70 -4.59 -9.84
C LYS A 116 29.88 -5.17 -11.25
N LEU A 117 29.46 -6.42 -11.46
CA LEU A 117 29.56 -7.07 -12.77
C LEU A 117 28.65 -6.39 -13.80
N ARG A 118 27.38 -6.14 -13.47
CA ARG A 118 26.43 -5.44 -14.36
C ARG A 118 27.00 -4.11 -14.87
N ARG A 119 27.58 -3.31 -13.97
CA ARG A 119 28.23 -2.04 -14.30
C ARG A 119 29.42 -2.22 -15.25
N ILE A 120 30.23 -3.26 -15.05
CA ILE A 120 31.37 -3.58 -15.92
C ILE A 120 30.89 -4.08 -17.27
N THR A 121 29.89 -4.96 -17.32
CA THR A 121 29.33 -5.45 -18.58
C THR A 121 28.79 -4.30 -19.42
N LEU A 122 28.01 -3.40 -18.82
CA LEU A 122 27.48 -2.21 -19.51
C LEU A 122 28.61 -1.29 -19.97
N GLY A 123 29.56 -0.97 -19.08
CA GLY A 123 30.70 -0.13 -19.43
C GLY A 123 31.60 -0.74 -20.50
N TYR A 124 31.71 -2.07 -20.56
CA TYR A 124 32.46 -2.78 -21.60
C TYR A 124 31.73 -2.74 -22.94
N VAL A 125 30.43 -3.04 -22.96
CA VAL A 125 29.63 -2.99 -24.20
C VAL A 125 29.63 -1.60 -24.81
N ILE A 126 29.50 -0.55 -24.00
CA ILE A 126 29.55 0.85 -24.45
C ILE A 126 30.97 1.25 -24.84
N GLY A 127 31.97 0.87 -24.04
CA GLY A 127 33.36 1.31 -24.19
C GLY A 127 34.16 0.60 -25.29
N LEU A 128 33.70 -0.57 -25.77
CA LEU A 128 34.42 -1.40 -26.75
C LEU A 128 34.68 -0.64 -28.05
N ASP A 129 33.66 0.03 -28.59
CA ASP A 129 33.77 0.75 -29.87
C ASP A 129 34.72 1.94 -29.81
N SER A 130 34.91 2.49 -28.61
CA SER A 130 35.67 3.74 -28.44
C SER A 130 37.11 3.50 -27.99
N ASN A 131 37.55 2.25 -27.79
CA ASN A 131 38.88 1.88 -27.27
C ASN A 131 39.28 2.61 -25.98
N PHE A 132 38.32 3.08 -25.18
CA PHE A 132 38.61 3.93 -24.01
C PHE A 132 39.11 3.16 -22.79
N VAL A 133 39.08 1.82 -22.79
CA VAL A 133 39.37 1.03 -21.59
C VAL A 133 40.33 -0.12 -21.84
N SER A 134 41.20 -0.37 -20.86
CA SER A 134 42.14 -1.50 -20.92
C SER A 134 41.42 -2.83 -20.61
N ASP A 135 41.47 -3.76 -21.57
CA ASP A 135 40.89 -5.10 -21.45
C ASP A 135 41.37 -5.84 -20.19
N LYS A 136 42.64 -5.64 -19.81
CA LYS A 136 43.29 -6.37 -18.71
C LYS A 136 42.64 -6.12 -17.35
N ASN A 137 42.30 -4.86 -17.03
CA ASN A 137 41.77 -4.52 -15.71
C ASN A 137 40.31 -4.99 -15.57
N MET A 138 39.50 -4.84 -16.62
CA MET A 138 38.12 -5.32 -16.60
C MET A 138 38.06 -6.85 -16.54
N ARG A 139 38.87 -7.52 -17.36
CA ARG A 139 38.93 -8.97 -17.41
C ARG A 139 39.30 -9.57 -16.05
N GLN A 140 40.27 -9.02 -15.34
CA GLN A 140 40.60 -9.45 -13.98
C GLN A 140 39.40 -9.36 -13.02
N VAL A 141 38.56 -8.34 -13.15
CA VAL A 141 37.35 -8.23 -12.33
C VAL A 141 36.32 -9.28 -12.73
N VAL A 142 36.12 -9.55 -14.03
CA VAL A 142 35.20 -10.60 -14.54
C VAL A 142 35.74 -12.03 -14.31
N GLU A 143 37.05 -12.21 -14.14
CA GLU A 143 37.64 -13.47 -13.67
C GLU A 143 37.44 -13.67 -12.16
N LYS A 144 37.67 -12.63 -11.35
CA LYS A 144 37.44 -12.69 -9.90
C LYS A 144 35.98 -12.96 -9.57
N ALA A 145 35.11 -12.25 -10.25
CA ALA A 145 33.70 -12.47 -10.45
C ALA A 145 33.28 -13.95 -10.56
N TYR A 146 33.82 -14.62 -11.58
CA TYR A 146 33.60 -16.03 -11.84
C TYR A 146 34.03 -16.89 -10.62
N LEU A 147 35.18 -16.60 -10.02
CA LEU A 147 35.69 -17.35 -8.87
C LEU A 147 34.82 -17.21 -7.62
N GLN A 148 34.07 -16.11 -7.50
CA GLN A 148 33.22 -15.84 -6.35
C GLN A 148 31.81 -16.40 -6.50
N ASN A 149 31.32 -16.57 -7.74
CA ASN A 149 30.00 -17.13 -8.00
C ASN A 149 29.95 -17.83 -9.37
N SER A 150 30.10 -19.16 -9.36
CA SER A 150 30.14 -19.99 -10.57
C SER A 150 28.80 -20.23 -11.26
N GLU A 151 27.70 -19.73 -10.68
CA GLU A 151 26.34 -19.98 -11.17
C GLU A 151 25.72 -18.74 -11.83
N TYR A 152 26.42 -17.60 -11.87
CA TYR A 152 25.88 -16.38 -12.47
C TYR A 152 26.17 -16.29 -13.98
N TRP A 153 25.13 -16.44 -14.80
CA TRP A 153 25.23 -16.52 -16.27
C TRP A 153 25.93 -15.31 -16.91
N LEU A 154 25.68 -14.11 -16.37
CA LEU A 154 26.19 -12.85 -16.94
C LEU A 154 27.72 -12.78 -16.90
N ALA A 155 28.36 -13.40 -15.90
CA ALA A 155 29.81 -13.45 -15.79
C ALA A 155 30.42 -14.15 -17.00
N TYR A 156 29.87 -15.32 -17.36
CA TYR A 156 30.29 -16.10 -18.51
C TYR A 156 29.94 -15.43 -19.84
N ALA A 157 28.77 -14.81 -19.94
CA ALA A 157 28.36 -14.09 -21.13
C ALA A 157 29.27 -12.88 -21.41
N THR A 158 29.59 -12.11 -20.36
CA THR A 158 30.52 -10.97 -20.44
C THR A 158 31.93 -11.43 -20.82
N MET A 159 32.41 -12.49 -20.17
CA MET A 159 33.72 -13.08 -20.47
C MET A 159 33.81 -13.58 -21.92
N ALA A 160 32.75 -14.19 -22.45
CA ALA A 160 32.71 -14.63 -23.85
C ALA A 160 32.91 -13.47 -24.83
N VAL A 161 32.27 -12.31 -24.57
CA VAL A 161 32.43 -11.10 -25.39
C VAL A 161 33.84 -10.54 -25.27
N MET A 162 34.39 -10.45 -24.05
CA MET A 162 35.76 -9.98 -23.82
C MET A 162 36.80 -10.85 -24.53
N LEU A 163 36.70 -12.18 -24.39
CA LEU A 163 37.61 -13.13 -25.02
C LEU A 163 37.49 -13.11 -26.54
N TRP A 164 36.28 -12.95 -27.07
CA TRP A 164 36.07 -12.81 -28.51
C TRP A 164 36.74 -11.54 -29.04
N ALA A 165 36.60 -10.42 -28.32
CA ALA A 165 37.25 -9.15 -28.69
C ALA A 165 38.78 -9.22 -28.61
N SER A 166 39.33 -10.04 -27.71
CA SER A 166 40.78 -10.30 -27.58
C SER A 166 41.32 -11.39 -28.52
N ASP A 167 40.54 -11.87 -29.50
CA ASP A 167 40.90 -12.94 -30.44
C ASP A 167 41.24 -14.31 -29.77
N GLU A 168 40.67 -14.57 -28.59
CA GLU A 168 40.81 -15.83 -27.86
C GLU A 168 39.61 -16.77 -28.12
N GLN A 169 39.39 -17.12 -29.39
CA GLN A 169 38.17 -17.78 -29.88
C GLN A 169 37.79 -19.07 -29.14
N GLU A 170 38.75 -19.95 -28.87
CA GLU A 170 38.51 -21.21 -28.15
C GLU A 170 38.07 -20.97 -26.70
N ALA A 171 38.63 -19.96 -26.04
CA ALA A 171 38.25 -19.58 -24.68
C ALA A 171 36.87 -18.89 -24.69
N ALA A 172 36.62 -18.02 -25.65
CA ALA A 172 35.33 -17.35 -25.86
C ALA A 172 34.20 -18.37 -26.03
N LYS A 173 34.43 -19.42 -26.85
CA LYS A 173 33.47 -20.50 -27.06
C LYS A 173 33.15 -21.26 -25.77
N ARG A 174 34.15 -21.61 -24.97
CA ARG A 174 33.92 -22.27 -23.66
C ARG A 174 33.10 -21.40 -22.71
N ALA A 175 33.38 -20.09 -22.66
CA ALA A 175 32.62 -19.15 -21.84
C ALA A 175 31.17 -19.03 -22.34
N LEU A 176 30.97 -18.93 -23.66
CA LEU A 176 29.65 -18.91 -24.29
C LEU A 176 28.85 -20.17 -23.96
N ASP A 177 29.43 -21.36 -24.15
CA ASP A 177 28.77 -22.63 -23.87
C ASP A 177 28.34 -22.73 -22.41
N LYS A 178 29.16 -22.20 -21.48
CA LYS A 178 28.82 -22.15 -20.06
C LYS A 178 27.70 -21.17 -19.74
N ALA A 179 27.70 -19.97 -20.34
CA ALA A 179 26.60 -19.02 -20.20
C ALA A 179 25.27 -19.63 -20.66
N MET A 180 25.30 -20.29 -21.81
CA MET A 180 24.16 -20.99 -22.41
C MET A 180 23.69 -22.18 -21.57
N PHE A 181 24.60 -22.86 -20.88
CA PHE A 181 24.26 -23.95 -19.98
C PHE A 181 23.50 -23.46 -18.73
N ILE A 182 23.90 -22.30 -18.19
CA ILE A 182 23.31 -21.75 -16.96
C ILE A 182 21.94 -21.12 -17.24
N ASN A 183 21.87 -20.20 -18.22
CA ASN A 183 20.62 -19.53 -18.57
C ASN A 183 20.54 -19.30 -20.09
N PRO A 184 20.05 -20.29 -20.86
CA PRO A 184 20.07 -20.22 -22.31
C PRO A 184 19.20 -19.09 -22.86
N GLN A 185 18.10 -18.75 -22.19
CA GLN A 185 17.18 -17.70 -22.60
C GLN A 185 17.82 -16.32 -22.49
N ARG A 186 18.28 -15.92 -21.29
CA ARG A 186 18.91 -14.62 -21.06
C ARG A 186 20.22 -14.49 -21.84
N ALA A 187 21.02 -15.55 -21.92
CA ALA A 187 22.26 -15.54 -22.70
C ALA A 187 22.01 -15.35 -24.21
N SER A 188 20.99 -16.00 -24.79
CA SER A 188 20.66 -15.83 -26.21
C SER A 188 20.23 -14.39 -26.51
N LEU A 189 19.38 -13.79 -25.67
CA LEU A 189 18.96 -12.40 -25.84
C LEU A 189 20.12 -11.43 -25.66
N TYR A 190 21.01 -11.67 -24.69
CA TYR A 190 22.21 -10.87 -24.48
C TYR A 190 23.12 -10.89 -25.71
N PHE A 191 23.42 -12.07 -26.26
CA PHE A 191 24.24 -12.17 -27.47
C PHE A 191 23.56 -11.60 -28.70
N MET A 192 22.23 -11.72 -28.83
CA MET A 192 21.46 -11.07 -29.88
C MET A 192 21.64 -9.54 -29.82
N LEU A 193 21.36 -8.94 -28.67
CA LEU A 193 21.43 -7.49 -28.48
C LEU A 193 22.84 -6.95 -28.65
N ILE A 194 23.86 -7.67 -28.19
CA ILE A 194 25.26 -7.29 -28.42
C ILE A 194 25.62 -7.33 -29.90
N ASN A 195 25.18 -8.35 -30.64
CA ASN A 195 25.45 -8.40 -32.07
C ASN A 195 24.71 -7.28 -32.82
N LEU A 196 23.49 -6.91 -32.41
CA LEU A 196 22.81 -5.72 -32.93
C LEU A 196 23.60 -4.44 -32.62
N ARG A 197 24.13 -4.32 -31.40
CA ARG A 197 24.91 -3.15 -30.98
C ARG A 197 26.15 -2.92 -31.85
N PHE A 198 26.76 -3.99 -32.37
CA PHE A 198 27.89 -3.95 -33.29
C PHE A 198 27.49 -4.10 -34.77
N SER A 199 26.21 -3.86 -35.11
CA SER A 199 25.65 -3.95 -36.47
C SER A 199 25.86 -5.31 -37.17
N ARG A 200 26.02 -6.40 -36.41
CA ARG A 200 26.12 -7.78 -36.89
C ARG A 200 24.73 -8.42 -37.02
N ASN A 201 23.90 -7.84 -37.89
CA ASN A 201 22.47 -8.16 -38.00
C ASN A 201 22.17 -9.64 -38.31
N GLU A 202 22.95 -10.28 -39.19
CA GLU A 202 22.79 -11.71 -39.50
C GLU A 202 23.06 -12.60 -38.27
N THR A 203 24.13 -12.32 -37.53
CA THR A 203 24.47 -13.03 -36.30
C THR A 203 23.42 -12.81 -35.21
N ALA A 204 22.92 -11.57 -35.08
CA ALA A 204 21.82 -11.27 -34.17
C ALA A 204 20.55 -12.06 -34.52
N ARG A 205 20.20 -12.15 -35.81
CA ARG A 205 19.07 -12.97 -36.27
C ARG A 205 19.25 -14.44 -35.94
N ASN A 206 20.46 -14.98 -36.08
CA ASN A 206 20.76 -16.36 -35.68
C ASN A 206 20.55 -16.59 -34.18
N TRP A 207 20.94 -15.63 -33.33
CA TRP A 207 20.66 -15.67 -31.89
C TRP A 207 19.17 -15.55 -31.57
N PHE A 208 18.43 -14.74 -32.30
CA PHE A 208 16.97 -14.67 -32.20
C PHE A 208 16.32 -16.02 -32.53
N ILE A 209 16.68 -16.64 -33.65
CA ILE A 209 16.19 -17.98 -34.02
C ILE A 209 16.56 -19.01 -32.93
N ASN A 210 17.78 -18.92 -32.40
CA ASN A 210 18.26 -19.78 -31.33
C ASN A 210 17.44 -19.61 -30.04
N TYR A 211 17.11 -18.37 -29.67
CA TYR A 211 16.21 -18.05 -28.56
C TYR A 211 14.81 -18.64 -28.81
N MET A 212 14.20 -18.29 -29.94
CA MET A 212 12.85 -18.73 -30.33
C MET A 212 12.71 -20.24 -30.39
N GLY A 213 13.74 -20.97 -30.81
CA GLY A 213 13.77 -22.43 -30.84
C GLY A 213 13.71 -23.09 -29.46
N ARG A 214 13.89 -22.34 -28.37
CA ARG A 214 13.82 -22.82 -26.97
C ARG A 214 12.61 -22.28 -26.21
N VAL A 215 11.85 -21.39 -26.82
CA VAL A 215 10.70 -20.75 -26.19
C VAL A 215 9.54 -21.73 -26.14
N ASN A 216 8.95 -21.91 -24.95
CA ASN A 216 7.73 -22.69 -24.77
C ASN A 216 6.54 -21.73 -24.58
N PRO A 217 5.59 -21.64 -25.53
CA PRO A 217 4.44 -20.73 -25.41
C PRO A 217 3.57 -20.94 -24.17
N SER A 218 3.57 -22.14 -23.58
CA SER A 218 2.83 -22.45 -22.35
C SER A 218 3.64 -22.21 -21.07
N ASN A 219 4.92 -21.87 -21.19
CA ASN A 219 5.80 -21.51 -20.09
C ASN A 219 6.87 -20.54 -20.58
N LEU A 220 6.47 -19.29 -20.74
CA LEU A 220 7.34 -18.19 -21.11
C LEU A 220 8.09 -17.68 -19.88
N GLY A 221 9.38 -17.41 -20.04
CA GLY A 221 10.17 -16.73 -19.04
C GLY A 221 9.98 -15.22 -19.06
N ASP A 222 10.25 -14.57 -17.94
CA ASP A 222 10.11 -13.13 -17.79
C ASP A 222 11.04 -12.35 -18.75
N GLU A 223 12.12 -12.96 -19.26
CA GLU A 223 13.04 -12.31 -20.19
C GLU A 223 12.40 -11.93 -21.54
N TRP A 224 11.23 -12.50 -21.85
CA TRP A 224 10.44 -12.13 -23.02
C TRP A 224 10.08 -10.64 -23.04
N GLN A 225 9.97 -10.00 -21.86
CA GLN A 225 9.71 -8.56 -21.75
C GLN A 225 10.84 -7.71 -22.36
N TYR A 226 12.09 -8.16 -22.30
CA TYR A 226 13.23 -7.43 -22.86
C TYR A 226 13.28 -7.55 -24.39
N LEU A 227 12.81 -8.68 -24.94
CA LEU A 227 12.60 -8.81 -26.39
C LEU A 227 11.50 -7.84 -26.86
N LEU A 228 10.41 -7.73 -26.10
CA LEU A 228 9.32 -6.80 -26.39
C LEU A 228 9.77 -5.34 -26.26
N GLN A 229 10.49 -4.98 -25.19
CA GLN A 229 11.09 -3.66 -25.01
C GLN A 229 11.97 -3.29 -26.21
N SER A 230 12.83 -4.23 -26.66
CA SER A 230 13.70 -4.02 -27.82
C SER A 230 12.90 -3.76 -29.10
N TYR A 231 11.82 -4.53 -29.30
CA TYR A 231 10.93 -4.35 -30.45
C TYR A 231 10.24 -2.98 -30.42
N LEU A 232 9.67 -2.60 -29.27
CA LEU A 232 8.99 -1.31 -29.06
C LEU A 232 9.91 -0.11 -29.22
N ALA A 233 11.18 -0.25 -28.80
CA ALA A 233 12.22 0.77 -29.02
C ALA A 233 12.64 0.88 -30.50
N GLY A 234 12.27 -0.09 -31.34
CA GLY A 234 12.72 -0.18 -32.73
C GLY A 234 14.18 -0.60 -32.85
N ALA A 235 14.71 -1.36 -31.88
CA ALA A 235 16.11 -1.77 -31.81
C ALA A 235 16.57 -2.65 -32.99
N PHE A 236 15.64 -3.24 -33.76
CA PHE A 236 15.93 -4.03 -34.95
C PHE A 236 15.80 -3.20 -36.26
N GLY A 237 15.53 -1.89 -36.15
CA GLY A 237 15.11 -1.04 -37.26
C GLY A 237 16.12 -0.83 -38.40
N GLU A 238 17.42 -1.10 -38.19
CA GLU A 238 18.40 -1.13 -39.29
C GLU A 238 18.07 -2.22 -40.33
N ASP A 239 17.45 -3.32 -39.90
CA ASP A 239 16.93 -4.38 -40.75
C ASP A 239 15.40 -4.42 -40.62
N SER A 240 14.73 -3.66 -41.48
CA SER A 240 13.26 -3.63 -41.55
C SER A 240 12.61 -5.01 -41.68
N GLY A 241 13.30 -5.97 -42.31
CA GLY A 241 12.84 -7.36 -42.41
C GLY A 241 12.92 -8.09 -41.07
N PHE A 242 13.97 -7.84 -40.28
CA PHE A 242 14.10 -8.39 -38.93
C PHE A 242 13.08 -7.79 -37.97
N GLN A 243 12.92 -6.47 -37.96
CA GLN A 243 11.87 -5.78 -37.18
C GLN A 243 10.48 -6.34 -37.50
N ALA A 244 10.16 -6.53 -38.79
CA ALA A 244 8.89 -7.11 -39.22
C ALA A 244 8.73 -8.59 -38.82
N GLU A 245 9.81 -9.37 -38.84
CA GLU A 245 9.79 -10.76 -38.39
C GLU A 245 9.48 -10.86 -36.89
N VAL A 246 10.16 -10.08 -36.05
CA VAL A 246 9.91 -10.03 -34.60
C VAL A 246 8.47 -9.60 -34.31
N GLY A 247 7.96 -8.58 -35.00
CA GLY A 247 6.58 -8.11 -34.86
C GLY A 247 5.53 -9.18 -35.20
N LYS A 248 5.78 -10.01 -36.23
CA LYS A 248 4.90 -11.14 -36.58
C LYS A 248 4.79 -12.16 -35.44
N TYR A 249 5.87 -12.41 -34.69
CA TYR A 249 5.83 -13.32 -33.54
C TYR A 249 4.96 -12.75 -32.42
N PHE A 250 5.11 -11.47 -32.06
CA PHE A 250 4.25 -10.85 -31.04
C PHE A 250 2.77 -10.87 -31.46
N LYS A 251 2.46 -10.50 -32.70
CA LYS A 251 1.09 -10.57 -33.22
C LYS A 251 0.52 -11.98 -33.18
N LYS A 252 1.33 -12.99 -33.55
CA LYS A 252 0.94 -14.40 -33.46
C LYS A 252 0.67 -14.83 -32.01
N MET A 253 1.49 -14.40 -31.06
CA MET A 253 1.34 -14.75 -29.64
C MET A 253 0.10 -14.11 -29.02
N ILE A 254 -0.25 -12.88 -29.39
CA ILE A 254 -1.52 -12.24 -29.00
C ILE A 254 -2.70 -13.08 -29.50
N VAL A 255 -2.77 -13.32 -30.81
CA VAL A 255 -3.88 -14.09 -31.44
C VAL A 255 -3.99 -15.49 -30.87
N GLN A 256 -2.85 -16.17 -30.67
CA GLN A 256 -2.82 -17.49 -30.08
C GLN A 256 -3.33 -17.46 -28.64
N SER A 257 -2.91 -16.47 -27.85
CA SER A 257 -3.33 -16.33 -26.45
C SER A 257 -4.83 -16.09 -26.33
N GLU A 258 -5.41 -15.25 -27.18
CA GLU A 258 -6.86 -15.05 -27.25
C GLU A 258 -7.60 -16.33 -27.60
N ALA A 259 -7.07 -17.14 -28.53
CA ALA A 259 -7.69 -18.37 -28.97
C ALA A 259 -7.57 -19.53 -27.98
N THR A 260 -6.47 -19.62 -27.23
CA THR A 260 -6.17 -20.77 -26.36
C THR A 260 -6.47 -20.54 -24.89
N THR A 261 -6.56 -19.29 -24.44
CA THR A 261 -6.81 -18.97 -23.04
C THR A 261 -8.32 -18.92 -22.79
N ALA A 262 -8.83 -19.93 -22.08
CA ALA A 262 -10.21 -19.92 -21.63
C ALA A 262 -10.49 -18.65 -20.82
N ASP A 263 -11.61 -17.99 -21.15
CA ASP A 263 -12.05 -16.76 -20.50
C ASP A 263 -11.00 -15.63 -20.55
N PHE A 264 -10.16 -15.56 -21.61
CA PHE A 264 -9.07 -14.57 -21.78
C PHE A 264 -9.46 -13.17 -21.28
N ASN A 265 -10.52 -12.59 -21.85
CA ASN A 265 -11.01 -11.26 -21.47
C ASN A 265 -11.43 -11.17 -19.99
N LYS A 266 -12.13 -12.18 -19.47
CA LYS A 266 -12.63 -12.21 -18.09
C LYS A 266 -11.49 -12.33 -17.08
N ARG A 267 -10.35 -12.93 -17.45
CA ARG A 267 -9.14 -12.94 -16.61
C ARG A 267 -8.63 -11.53 -16.36
N PHE A 268 -8.55 -10.70 -17.40
CA PHE A 268 -8.15 -9.30 -17.25
C PHE A 268 -9.16 -8.51 -16.43
N VAL A 269 -10.46 -8.67 -16.67
CA VAL A 269 -11.50 -8.01 -15.84
C VAL A 269 -11.36 -8.40 -14.37
N ASN A 270 -11.22 -9.69 -14.07
CA ASN A 270 -11.07 -10.17 -12.70
C ASN A 270 -9.77 -9.68 -12.06
N ARG A 271 -8.66 -9.68 -12.82
CA ARG A 271 -7.39 -9.18 -12.31
C ARG A 271 -7.46 -7.70 -12.00
N SER A 272 -8.05 -6.90 -12.89
CA SER A 272 -8.14 -5.45 -12.72
C SER A 272 -9.05 -5.10 -11.55
N TYR A 273 -10.14 -5.84 -11.38
CA TYR A 273 -10.95 -5.78 -10.16
C TYR A 273 -10.11 -6.06 -8.90
N SER A 274 -9.35 -7.17 -8.89
CA SER A 274 -8.52 -7.55 -7.73
C SER A 274 -7.45 -6.51 -7.43
N TYR A 275 -6.73 -6.03 -8.45
CA TYR A 275 -5.74 -4.96 -8.35
C TYR A 275 -6.33 -3.70 -7.71
N MET A 276 -7.52 -3.26 -8.14
CA MET A 276 -8.18 -2.10 -7.55
C MET A 276 -8.69 -2.37 -6.13
N ASP A 277 -9.28 -3.54 -5.86
CA ASP A 277 -9.79 -3.92 -4.53
C ASP A 277 -8.67 -3.98 -3.49
N ASN A 278 -7.49 -4.47 -3.88
CA ASN A 278 -6.31 -4.59 -3.02
C ASN A 278 -5.33 -3.41 -3.15
N TYR A 279 -5.65 -2.40 -3.96
CA TYR A 279 -4.85 -1.18 -4.03
C TYR A 279 -4.76 -0.55 -2.64
N LEU A 280 -3.54 -0.28 -2.20
CA LEU A 280 -3.26 0.24 -0.85
C LEU A 280 -3.59 1.72 -0.79
N HIS A 281 -4.85 2.01 -0.47
CA HIS A 281 -5.37 3.35 -0.24
C HIS A 281 -6.34 3.35 0.93
N GLN A 282 -6.21 4.34 1.80
CA GLN A 282 -7.09 4.57 2.94
C GLN A 282 -7.42 6.05 3.00
N THR A 283 -8.70 6.36 3.19
CA THR A 283 -9.14 7.75 3.34
C THR A 283 -8.47 8.42 4.53
N LYS A 284 -8.07 9.67 4.34
CA LYS A 284 -7.57 10.54 5.42
C LYS A 284 -8.72 11.24 6.15
N GLU A 285 -9.93 11.15 5.61
CA GLU A 285 -11.12 11.74 6.21
C GLU A 285 -11.50 11.03 7.50
N ASN A 286 -11.88 11.81 8.50
CA ASN A 286 -12.26 11.30 9.81
C ASN A 286 -13.53 12.01 10.27
N PHE A 287 -14.62 11.25 10.37
CA PHE A 287 -15.92 11.75 10.80
C PHE A 287 -16.11 11.37 12.28
N ALA A 288 -15.72 12.28 13.17
CA ALA A 288 -15.58 11.98 14.59
C ALA A 288 -16.94 11.70 15.27
N TYR A 289 -18.00 12.41 14.88
CA TYR A 289 -19.33 12.19 15.42
C TYR A 289 -19.95 10.90 14.86
N LEU A 290 -19.74 10.59 13.59
CA LEU A 290 -20.11 9.30 12.99
C LEU A 290 -19.38 8.14 13.67
N LYS A 291 -18.06 8.24 13.89
CA LYS A 291 -17.28 7.21 14.59
C LYS A 291 -17.84 6.89 15.98
N GLY A 292 -18.32 7.92 16.69
CA GLY A 292 -18.87 7.77 18.03
C GLY A 292 -20.33 7.33 18.11
N THR A 293 -21.10 7.43 17.01
CA THR A 293 -22.57 7.22 17.05
C THR A 293 -23.10 6.25 16.01
N CYS A 294 -22.47 6.11 14.85
CA CYS A 294 -22.92 5.25 13.75
C CYS A 294 -22.39 3.83 13.92
N SER A 295 -23.29 2.83 13.89
CA SER A 295 -22.90 1.42 13.99
C SER A 295 -22.21 0.89 12.73
N ASP A 296 -22.40 1.55 11.59
CA ASP A 296 -21.85 1.17 10.28
C ASP A 296 -20.61 2.02 9.89
N TYR A 297 -19.98 2.71 10.84
CA TYR A 297 -18.87 3.65 10.57
C TYR A 297 -17.74 3.03 9.74
N ASP A 298 -17.27 1.84 10.11
CA ASP A 298 -16.17 1.17 9.39
C ASP A 298 -16.56 0.86 7.93
N ALA A 299 -17.83 0.56 7.67
CA ALA A 299 -18.33 0.33 6.31
C ALA A 299 -18.39 1.63 5.50
N LEU A 300 -18.77 2.76 6.12
CA LEU A 300 -18.75 4.08 5.48
C LEU A 300 -17.34 4.49 5.05
N ILE A 301 -16.38 4.39 5.98
CA ILE A 301 -14.98 4.73 5.73
C ILE A 301 -14.36 3.82 4.66
N LYS A 302 -14.65 2.51 4.72
CA LYS A 302 -14.16 1.56 3.72
C LYS A 302 -14.74 1.83 2.32
N THR A 303 -16.02 2.21 2.25
CA THR A 303 -16.69 2.51 0.98
C THR A 303 -16.16 3.81 0.38
N LEU A 304 -15.95 4.85 1.20
CA LEU A 304 -15.29 6.09 0.77
C LEU A 304 -13.87 5.83 0.27
N SER A 305 -13.06 5.10 1.06
CA SER A 305 -11.71 4.71 0.64
C SER A 305 -11.71 3.89 -0.66
N SER A 306 -12.79 3.15 -0.95
CA SER A 306 -12.91 2.41 -2.21
C SER A 306 -13.24 3.31 -3.39
N ALA A 307 -14.05 4.35 -3.20
CA ALA A 307 -14.37 5.34 -4.22
C ALA A 307 -13.17 6.25 -4.53
N GLU A 308 -12.43 6.71 -3.52
CA GLU A 308 -11.23 7.55 -3.68
C GLU A 308 -10.14 6.90 -4.55
N LYS A 309 -10.12 5.56 -4.64
CA LYS A 309 -9.21 4.84 -5.54
C LYS A 309 -9.43 5.21 -7.01
N ASN A 310 -10.62 5.66 -7.40
CA ASN A 310 -10.88 6.14 -8.75
C ASN A 310 -9.94 7.29 -9.11
N ALA A 311 -9.94 8.35 -8.29
CA ALA A 311 -9.09 9.52 -8.50
C ALA A 311 -7.59 9.18 -8.38
N VAL A 312 -7.22 8.37 -7.39
CA VAL A 312 -5.82 7.94 -7.18
C VAL A 312 -5.29 7.17 -8.38
N LEU A 313 -6.08 6.22 -8.91
CA LEU A 313 -5.69 5.47 -10.09
C LEU A 313 -5.75 6.31 -11.37
N ALA A 314 -6.70 7.23 -11.50
CA ALA A 314 -6.77 8.14 -12.64
C ALA A 314 -5.46 8.92 -12.77
N LYS A 315 -5.01 9.51 -11.65
CA LYS A 315 -3.72 10.18 -11.57
C LYS A 315 -2.55 9.24 -11.88
N TYR A 316 -2.54 8.04 -11.30
CA TYR A 316 -1.47 7.06 -11.56
C TYR A 316 -1.34 6.74 -13.05
N TYR A 317 -2.44 6.50 -13.76
CA TYR A 317 -2.41 6.18 -15.19
C TYR A 317 -2.04 7.39 -16.05
N ASP A 318 -2.41 8.61 -15.65
CA ASP A 318 -1.98 9.84 -16.31
C ASP A 318 -0.46 10.08 -16.13
N ASP A 319 0.03 9.99 -14.90
CA ASP A 319 1.46 10.07 -14.57
C ASP A 319 2.24 8.98 -15.34
N LEU A 320 1.73 7.75 -15.37
CA LEU A 320 2.35 6.62 -16.08
C LEU A 320 2.39 6.82 -17.60
N LEU A 321 1.45 7.56 -18.20
CA LEU A 321 1.49 7.88 -19.62
C LEU A 321 2.51 8.99 -19.93
N ASN A 322 2.63 9.95 -19.02
CA ASN A 322 3.46 11.14 -19.18
C ASN A 322 4.91 10.96 -18.70
N GLU A 323 5.22 9.87 -17.98
CA GLU A 323 6.59 9.53 -17.56
C GLU A 323 7.56 9.49 -18.77
N GLU A 324 8.69 10.17 -18.70
CA GLU A 324 9.64 10.15 -19.82
C GLU A 324 10.21 8.73 -19.99
N ASP A 325 9.93 8.12 -21.14
CA ASP A 325 10.54 6.85 -21.53
C ASP A 325 11.83 7.20 -22.27
N GLU A 326 12.97 6.83 -21.69
CA GLU A 326 14.29 6.92 -22.32
C GLU A 326 14.35 5.92 -23.49
N ARG A 327 13.63 6.22 -24.58
CA ARG A 327 13.64 5.37 -25.78
C ARG A 327 15.04 5.33 -26.40
N GLY A 328 15.86 6.35 -26.18
CA GLY A 328 17.15 6.54 -26.82
C GLY A 328 17.01 7.30 -28.13
N GLU A 329 17.84 8.32 -28.33
CA GLU A 329 17.82 9.21 -29.50
C GLU A 329 18.16 8.45 -30.78
N ASN A 330 19.11 7.51 -30.67
CA ASN A 330 19.60 6.71 -31.79
C ASN A 330 19.45 5.20 -31.53
N ILE A 331 19.70 4.41 -32.58
CA ILE A 331 19.57 2.95 -32.54
C ILE A 331 20.47 2.28 -31.51
N PHE A 332 21.68 2.78 -31.30
CA PHE A 332 22.64 2.23 -30.35
C PHE A 332 22.14 2.42 -28.90
N GLN A 333 21.65 3.61 -28.57
CA GLN A 333 21.06 3.88 -27.24
C GLN A 333 19.81 3.03 -27.00
N ARG A 334 18.94 2.82 -28.01
CA ARG A 334 17.78 1.93 -27.91
C ARG A 334 18.19 0.49 -27.53
N ILE A 335 19.23 -0.02 -28.18
CA ILE A 335 19.78 -1.36 -27.90
C ILE A 335 20.44 -1.39 -26.51
N GLU A 336 21.20 -0.35 -26.15
CA GLU A 336 21.85 -0.22 -24.85
C GLU A 336 20.83 -0.18 -23.69
N ASN A 337 19.69 0.49 -23.86
CA ASN A 337 18.63 0.54 -22.84
C ASN A 337 17.95 -0.82 -22.65
N ALA A 338 17.71 -1.58 -23.73
CA ALA A 338 17.24 -2.95 -23.62
C ALA A 338 18.28 -3.89 -22.96
N LEU A 339 19.56 -3.72 -23.29
CA LEU A 339 20.66 -4.42 -22.63
C LEU A 339 20.72 -4.07 -21.14
N TYR A 340 20.55 -2.80 -20.79
CA TYR A 340 20.51 -2.33 -19.41
C TYR A 340 19.40 -3.04 -18.63
N SER A 341 18.18 -3.09 -19.16
CA SER A 341 17.07 -3.79 -18.51
C SER A 341 17.33 -5.29 -18.38
N LEU A 342 17.82 -5.97 -19.43
CA LEU A 342 18.15 -7.40 -19.39
C LEU A 342 19.25 -7.73 -18.37
N ILE A 343 20.30 -6.90 -18.30
CA ILE A 343 21.46 -7.07 -17.43
C ILE A 343 21.09 -6.81 -15.97
N ASN A 344 20.26 -5.80 -15.71
CA ASN A 344 19.81 -5.44 -14.35
C ASN A 344 18.63 -6.28 -13.85
N ALA A 345 18.04 -7.13 -14.68
CA ALA A 345 17.05 -8.11 -14.27
C ALA A 345 17.53 -8.91 -13.05
N TYR A 346 16.71 -8.98 -12.01
CA TYR A 346 17.01 -9.79 -10.83
C TYR A 346 17.18 -11.26 -11.23
N ASP A 347 18.20 -11.91 -10.68
CA ASP A 347 18.29 -13.35 -10.67
C ASP A 347 17.34 -13.95 -9.61
N GLY A 348 17.12 -15.26 -9.65
CA GLY A 348 16.20 -15.94 -8.73
C GLY A 348 16.52 -15.68 -7.26
N ASP A 349 17.80 -15.81 -6.90
CA ASP A 349 18.30 -15.55 -5.54
C ASP A 349 18.12 -14.09 -5.09
N GLU A 350 18.28 -13.14 -6.01
CA GLU A 350 18.06 -11.71 -5.75
C GLU A 350 16.58 -11.43 -5.54
N LEU A 351 15.74 -12.00 -6.40
CA LEU A 351 14.30 -11.81 -6.36
C LEU A 351 13.70 -12.28 -5.02
N GLU A 352 14.23 -13.33 -4.40
CA GLU A 352 13.79 -13.78 -3.09
C GLU A 352 14.08 -12.76 -1.96
N VAL A 353 15.18 -12.00 -2.05
CA VAL A 353 15.45 -10.91 -1.10
C VAL A 353 14.59 -9.69 -1.44
N VAL A 354 14.44 -9.36 -2.72
CA VAL A 354 13.58 -8.26 -3.19
C VAL A 354 12.13 -8.47 -2.75
N LYS A 355 11.59 -9.70 -2.85
CA LYS A 355 10.26 -10.05 -2.35
C LYS A 355 10.08 -9.74 -0.86
N LYS A 356 11.09 -10.01 -0.03
CA LYS A 356 11.05 -9.65 1.40
C LYS A 356 11.02 -8.14 1.61
N ILE A 357 11.78 -7.38 0.82
CA ILE A 357 11.75 -5.91 0.84
C ILE A 357 10.35 -5.43 0.48
N LYS A 358 9.81 -5.87 -0.67
CA LYS A 358 8.48 -5.50 -1.16
C LYS A 358 7.35 -5.81 -0.20
N LEU A 359 7.36 -6.98 0.44
CA LEU A 359 6.35 -7.30 1.45
C LEU A 359 6.36 -6.30 2.61
N ASN A 360 7.53 -5.90 3.09
CA ASN A 360 7.63 -4.93 4.19
C ASN A 360 7.32 -3.49 3.73
N GLU A 361 7.69 -3.12 2.51
CA GLU A 361 7.23 -1.85 1.88
C GLU A 361 5.70 -1.82 1.81
N HIS A 362 5.05 -2.91 1.38
CA HIS A 362 3.59 -3.01 1.34
C HIS A 362 2.97 -2.88 2.74
N ILE A 363 3.58 -3.44 3.80
CA ILE A 363 3.11 -3.25 5.20
C ILE A 363 3.19 -1.78 5.62
N ILE A 364 4.24 -1.07 5.21
CA ILE A 364 4.40 0.36 5.48
C ILE A 364 3.33 1.17 4.73
N SER A 365 3.15 0.92 3.43
CA SER A 365 2.15 1.57 2.58
C SER A 365 0.72 1.29 3.05
N ALA A 366 0.45 0.09 3.58
CA ALA A 366 -0.84 -0.30 4.16
C ALA A 366 -1.07 0.27 5.58
N GLN A 367 -0.24 1.19 6.05
CA GLN A 367 -0.31 1.79 7.39
C GLN A 367 -0.34 0.73 8.51
N GLY A 368 0.39 -0.38 8.34
CA GLY A 368 0.46 -1.46 9.31
C GLY A 368 -0.63 -2.54 9.18
N ASP A 369 -1.56 -2.42 8.22
CA ASP A 369 -2.49 -3.50 7.88
C ASP A 369 -1.75 -4.63 7.13
N GLN A 370 -1.31 -5.62 7.90
CA GLN A 370 -0.59 -6.78 7.37
C GLN A 370 -1.43 -7.64 6.43
N ALA A 371 -2.75 -7.69 6.62
CA ALA A 371 -3.61 -8.51 5.77
C ALA A 371 -3.79 -7.87 4.39
N ALA A 372 -3.98 -6.54 4.34
CA ALA A 372 -4.00 -5.80 3.08
C ALA A 372 -2.66 -5.88 2.35
N ALA A 373 -1.54 -5.70 3.07
CA ALA A 373 -0.20 -5.81 2.51
C ALA A 373 0.10 -7.20 1.93
N GLN A 374 -0.28 -8.27 2.65
CA GLN A 374 -0.09 -9.65 2.19
C GLN A 374 -0.90 -9.93 0.93
N LYS A 375 -2.14 -9.42 0.84
CA LYS A 375 -2.95 -9.55 -0.38
C LYS A 375 -2.30 -8.85 -1.57
N LYS A 376 -1.84 -7.60 -1.42
CA LYS A 376 -1.11 -6.90 -2.51
C LYS A 376 0.15 -7.67 -2.91
N PHE A 377 0.89 -8.21 -1.94
CA PHE A 377 2.07 -9.03 -2.21
C PHE A 377 1.74 -10.32 -2.99
N GLU A 378 0.71 -11.06 -2.59
CA GLU A 378 0.27 -12.27 -3.29
C GLU A 378 -0.25 -11.97 -4.70
N GLU A 379 -0.87 -10.81 -4.89
CA GLU A 379 -1.23 -10.36 -6.23
C GLU A 379 -0.02 -10.17 -7.12
N GLU A 380 1.03 -9.52 -6.62
CA GLU A 380 2.23 -9.19 -7.37
C GLU A 380 3.14 -10.41 -7.60
N PHE A 381 3.31 -11.27 -6.59
CA PHE A 381 4.32 -12.34 -6.59
C PHE A 381 3.79 -13.77 -6.40
N GLY A 382 2.48 -13.96 -6.16
CA GLY A 382 1.91 -15.25 -5.73
C GLY A 382 1.62 -16.28 -6.83
N ARG A 383 1.94 -16.02 -8.10
CA ARG A 383 1.62 -16.95 -9.21
C ARG A 383 2.68 -18.03 -9.42
N GLU A 384 2.24 -19.19 -9.92
CA GLU A 384 3.06 -20.37 -10.19
C GLU A 384 4.04 -20.21 -11.37
N SER A 385 4.99 -21.15 -11.45
CA SER A 385 6.15 -21.16 -12.33
C SER A 385 5.90 -21.57 -13.80
N ASN A 386 4.70 -21.35 -14.35
CA ASN A 386 4.41 -21.56 -15.78
C ASN A 386 3.52 -20.45 -16.32
N LYS A 387 4.12 -19.42 -16.92
CA LYS A 387 3.37 -18.26 -17.42
C LYS A 387 3.07 -18.39 -18.91
N THR A 388 1.81 -18.23 -19.29
CA THR A 388 1.45 -18.00 -20.69
C THR A 388 1.70 -16.54 -21.07
N PHE A 389 1.63 -16.19 -22.35
CA PHE A 389 1.74 -14.79 -22.77
C PHE A 389 0.59 -13.92 -22.22
N ALA A 390 -0.60 -14.48 -22.01
CA ALA A 390 -1.70 -13.80 -21.33
C ALA A 390 -1.36 -13.47 -19.87
N ASP A 391 -0.69 -14.38 -19.17
CA ASP A 391 -0.25 -14.16 -17.78
C ASP A 391 0.83 -13.09 -17.71
N LEU A 392 1.78 -13.08 -18.66
CA LEU A 392 2.81 -12.05 -18.78
C LEU A 392 2.22 -10.67 -19.09
N LEU A 393 1.29 -10.57 -20.05
CA LEU A 393 0.58 -9.31 -20.33
C LEU A 393 -0.12 -8.77 -19.07
N THR A 394 -0.73 -9.67 -18.31
CA THR A 394 -1.38 -9.32 -17.05
C THR A 394 -0.37 -8.84 -16.01
N ASP A 395 0.77 -9.52 -15.86
CA ASP A 395 1.83 -9.12 -14.94
C ASP A 395 2.39 -7.74 -15.33
N TRP A 396 2.74 -7.56 -16.60
CA TRP A 396 3.31 -6.30 -17.07
C TRP A 396 2.38 -5.10 -16.87
N ALA A 397 1.07 -5.29 -16.98
CA ALA A 397 0.09 -4.21 -16.78
C ALA A 397 -0.06 -3.77 -15.32
N PHE A 398 0.24 -4.65 -14.34
CA PHE A 398 -0.07 -4.42 -12.91
C PHE A 398 1.13 -4.46 -11.96
N VAL A 399 2.31 -4.92 -12.41
CA VAL A 399 3.55 -4.80 -11.63
C VAL A 399 4.07 -3.37 -11.74
N GLU A 400 4.03 -2.62 -10.63
CA GLU A 400 4.34 -1.19 -10.56
C GLU A 400 5.85 -0.89 -10.57
N ASP A 401 6.71 -1.86 -10.23
CA ASP A 401 8.16 -1.67 -10.17
C ASP A 401 8.81 -1.71 -11.57
N SER A 402 9.38 -0.58 -11.99
CA SER A 402 10.04 -0.42 -13.29
C SER A 402 11.35 -1.23 -13.42
N ASN A 403 11.94 -1.68 -12.31
CA ASN A 403 13.07 -2.62 -12.31
C ASN A 403 12.62 -4.06 -12.64
N ILE A 404 11.34 -4.37 -12.42
CA ILE A 404 10.76 -5.68 -12.73
C ILE A 404 10.15 -5.67 -14.13
N THR A 405 9.35 -4.65 -14.47
CA THR A 405 8.73 -4.51 -15.80
C THR A 405 9.12 -3.17 -16.44
N PRO A 406 9.82 -3.18 -17.59
CA PRO A 406 10.17 -1.94 -18.28
C PRO A 406 8.94 -1.07 -18.60
N LEU A 407 9.10 0.25 -18.49
CA LEU A 407 8.02 1.22 -18.67
C LEU A 407 7.28 1.06 -20.02
N SER A 408 8.02 0.94 -21.12
CA SER A 408 7.45 0.73 -22.46
C SER A 408 6.64 -0.56 -22.58
N VAL A 409 7.07 -1.62 -21.89
CA VAL A 409 6.35 -2.91 -21.85
C VAL A 409 5.06 -2.80 -21.04
N ARG A 410 5.10 -2.11 -19.90
CA ARG A 410 3.89 -1.83 -19.09
C ARG A 410 2.87 -1.02 -19.88
N ARG A 411 3.31 0.07 -20.53
CA ARG A 411 2.45 0.90 -21.40
C ARG A 411 1.82 0.09 -22.52
N PHE A 412 2.61 -0.75 -23.17
CA PHE A 412 2.12 -1.66 -24.20
C PHE A 412 1.05 -2.62 -23.67
N ALA A 413 1.29 -3.24 -22.51
CA ALA A 413 0.34 -4.16 -21.89
C ALA A 413 -0.98 -3.45 -21.52
N ILE A 414 -0.91 -2.24 -20.96
CA ILE A 414 -2.09 -1.42 -20.67
C ILE A 414 -2.83 -1.06 -21.95
N SER A 415 -2.12 -0.59 -22.98
CA SER A 415 -2.70 -0.28 -24.29
C SER A 415 -3.45 -1.48 -24.89
N CYS A 416 -2.91 -2.68 -24.77
CA CYS A 416 -3.56 -3.91 -25.25
C CYS A 416 -4.85 -4.24 -24.49
N MET A 417 -4.90 -3.91 -23.19
CA MET A 417 -5.93 -4.44 -22.30
C MET A 417 -6.86 -3.36 -21.72
N LYS A 418 -6.69 -2.08 -22.07
CA LYS A 418 -7.36 -0.92 -21.45
C LYS A 418 -8.88 -1.06 -21.30
N ASP A 419 -9.56 -1.60 -22.31
CA ASP A 419 -11.01 -1.82 -22.26
C ASP A 419 -11.42 -2.85 -21.19
N TRP A 420 -10.63 -3.91 -21.04
CA TRP A 420 -10.86 -4.96 -20.06
C TRP A 420 -10.41 -4.54 -18.66
N ILE A 421 -9.37 -3.71 -18.59
CA ILE A 421 -8.93 -3.07 -17.35
C ILE A 421 -10.06 -2.20 -16.80
N TYR A 422 -10.59 -1.30 -17.64
CA TYR A 422 -11.70 -0.43 -17.27
C TYR A 422 -12.94 -1.21 -16.82
N LYS A 423 -13.31 -2.29 -17.52
CA LYS A 423 -14.43 -3.16 -17.07
C LYS A 423 -14.22 -3.76 -15.69
N GLY A 424 -12.98 -4.06 -15.30
CA GLY A 424 -12.68 -4.51 -13.94
C GLY A 424 -12.83 -3.40 -12.90
N PHE A 425 -12.44 -2.18 -13.24
CA PHE A 425 -12.64 -1.00 -12.39
C PHE A 425 -14.12 -0.62 -12.26
N GLU A 426 -14.89 -0.69 -13.36
CA GLU A 426 -16.34 -0.51 -13.35
C GLU A 426 -17.02 -1.55 -12.44
N LYS A 427 -16.58 -2.81 -12.50
CA LYS A 427 -17.05 -3.86 -11.59
C LYS A 427 -16.72 -3.54 -10.13
N HIS A 428 -15.51 -3.02 -9.84
CA HIS A 428 -15.16 -2.58 -8.48
C HIS A 428 -16.08 -1.45 -8.01
N ALA A 429 -16.39 -0.49 -8.90
CA ALA A 429 -17.32 0.60 -8.62
C ALA A 429 -18.72 0.12 -8.28
N GLN A 430 -19.25 -0.81 -9.08
CA GLN A 430 -20.55 -1.45 -8.78
C GLN A 430 -20.55 -2.11 -7.40
N MET A 431 -19.50 -2.85 -7.06
CA MET A 431 -19.40 -3.58 -5.79
C MET A 431 -19.35 -2.69 -4.55
N TYR A 432 -18.76 -1.48 -4.62
CA TYR A 432 -18.81 -0.55 -3.49
C TYR A 432 -20.12 0.26 -3.47
N ARG A 433 -20.69 0.62 -4.64
CA ARG A 433 -21.99 1.30 -4.74
C ARG A 433 -23.11 0.47 -4.11
N GLU A 434 -23.10 -0.84 -4.32
CA GLU A 434 -24.05 -1.78 -3.70
C GLU A 434 -24.00 -1.81 -2.16
N LYS A 435 -22.89 -1.36 -1.55
CA LYS A 435 -22.73 -1.30 -0.09
C LYS A 435 -23.25 0.00 0.51
N VAL A 436 -23.50 1.03 -0.31
CA VAL A 436 -24.04 2.31 0.14
C VAL A 436 -25.52 2.13 0.50
N LYS A 437 -25.89 2.52 1.72
CA LYS A 437 -27.26 2.43 2.21
C LYS A 437 -27.93 3.81 2.12
N ASN A 438 -29.25 3.81 1.95
CA ASN A 438 -30.00 5.06 2.00
C ASN A 438 -30.07 5.66 3.40
N ALA A 439 -30.19 4.81 4.43
CA ALA A 439 -30.27 5.20 5.84
C ALA A 439 -29.35 4.34 6.70
N TYR A 440 -28.84 4.92 7.78
CA TYR A 440 -27.89 4.30 8.69
C TYR A 440 -28.41 4.28 10.12
N THR A 441 -27.94 3.32 10.92
CA THR A 441 -28.34 3.17 12.32
C THR A 441 -27.34 3.88 13.25
N PHE A 442 -27.88 4.78 14.06
CA PHE A 442 -27.18 5.56 15.07
C PHE A 442 -27.55 5.07 16.45
N ASN A 443 -26.56 4.91 17.32
CA ASN A 443 -26.74 4.69 18.74
C ASN A 443 -26.30 5.94 19.50
N VAL A 444 -27.27 6.65 20.08
CA VAL A 444 -27.03 7.86 20.86
C VAL A 444 -27.46 7.61 22.29
N ASP A 445 -26.48 7.39 23.18
CA ASP A 445 -26.69 7.08 24.61
C ASP A 445 -27.70 5.92 24.84
N GLY A 446 -27.62 4.88 24.01
CA GLY A 446 -28.49 3.71 24.07
C GLY A 446 -29.83 3.85 23.35
N CYS A 447 -30.11 5.01 22.72
CA CYS A 447 -31.22 5.16 21.78
C CYS A 447 -30.76 4.77 20.38
N GLU A 448 -31.31 3.69 19.83
CA GLU A 448 -31.09 3.30 18.44
C GLU A 448 -32.08 4.01 17.51
N ILE A 449 -31.55 4.61 16.45
CA ILE A 449 -32.32 5.40 15.49
C ILE A 449 -31.76 5.14 14.10
N THR A 450 -32.61 4.68 13.18
CA THR A 450 -32.29 4.64 11.75
C THR A 450 -32.74 5.95 11.11
N SER A 451 -31.83 6.64 10.44
CA SER A 451 -32.09 7.96 9.85
C SER A 451 -31.23 8.20 8.61
N THR A 452 -31.74 9.05 7.73
CA THR A 452 -30.98 9.73 6.67
C THR A 452 -30.44 11.06 7.19
N GLU A 453 -29.57 11.71 6.41
CA GLU A 453 -29.05 13.06 6.68
C GLU A 453 -30.15 14.13 6.84
N ASP A 454 -31.33 13.91 6.26
CA ASP A 454 -32.45 14.86 6.28
C ASP A 454 -33.46 14.59 7.42
N ASP A 455 -33.33 13.47 8.14
CA ASP A 455 -34.32 13.01 9.13
C ASP A 455 -34.11 13.59 10.54
N PHE A 456 -33.49 14.76 10.68
CA PHE A 456 -33.14 15.33 11.98
C PHE A 456 -34.36 15.50 12.90
N ASP A 457 -35.46 16.06 12.40
CA ASP A 457 -36.65 16.31 13.22
C ASP A 457 -37.28 15.02 13.76
N GLN A 458 -37.35 13.97 12.93
CA GLN A 458 -37.86 12.67 13.34
C GLN A 458 -36.94 12.00 14.37
N GLY A 459 -35.63 12.06 14.16
CA GLY A 459 -34.64 11.51 15.10
C GLY A 459 -34.65 12.27 16.43
N LYS A 460 -34.72 13.61 16.39
CA LYS A 460 -34.85 14.47 17.58
C LYS A 460 -36.09 14.12 18.41
N GLU A 461 -37.23 13.88 17.77
CA GLU A 461 -38.45 13.47 18.47
C GLU A 461 -38.28 12.10 19.13
N LYS A 462 -37.68 11.12 18.42
CA LYS A 462 -37.40 9.80 18.97
C LYS A 462 -36.46 9.84 20.18
N ILE A 463 -35.38 10.64 20.11
CA ILE A 463 -34.49 10.87 21.26
C ILE A 463 -35.29 11.48 22.42
N ALA A 464 -36.11 12.50 22.16
CA ALA A 464 -36.90 13.13 23.20
C ALA A 464 -37.88 12.15 23.88
N GLN A 465 -38.56 11.31 23.10
CA GLN A 465 -39.46 10.28 23.60
C GLN A 465 -38.70 9.22 24.43
N TYR A 466 -37.49 8.82 24.01
CA TYR A 466 -36.64 7.90 24.77
C TYR A 466 -36.28 8.43 26.16
N TYR A 467 -35.82 9.69 26.25
CA TYR A 467 -35.50 10.31 27.53
C TYR A 467 -36.74 10.52 28.40
N GLN A 468 -37.90 10.84 27.82
CA GLN A 468 -39.15 10.94 28.56
C GLN A 468 -39.61 9.59 29.13
N LYS A 469 -39.59 8.54 28.32
CA LYS A 469 -39.98 7.18 28.72
C LYS A 469 -39.09 6.64 29.84
N ASN A 470 -37.79 6.91 29.78
CA ASN A 470 -36.81 6.43 30.76
C ASN A 470 -36.57 7.40 31.93
N LYS A 471 -37.26 8.54 31.98
CA LYS A 471 -37.03 9.61 32.97
C LYS A 471 -37.08 9.10 34.42
N TRP A 472 -38.19 8.47 34.82
CA TRP A 472 -38.36 8.01 36.19
C TRP A 472 -37.46 6.81 36.52
N LYS A 473 -37.22 5.92 35.55
CA LYS A 473 -36.28 4.81 35.71
C LYS A 473 -34.87 5.33 36.03
N ASN A 474 -34.41 6.35 35.31
CA ASN A 474 -33.09 6.94 35.50
C ASN A 474 -32.98 7.76 36.79
N ILE A 475 -34.01 8.54 37.14
CA ILE A 475 -34.03 9.30 38.40
C ILE A 475 -34.03 8.35 39.60
N LEU A 476 -34.85 7.30 39.59
CA LEU A 476 -34.93 6.33 40.70
C LEU A 476 -33.75 5.36 40.73
N ALA A 477 -32.96 5.25 39.67
CA ALA A 477 -31.74 4.46 39.66
C ALA A 477 -30.61 5.13 40.47
N ASP A 478 -30.64 6.46 40.62
CA ASP A 478 -29.64 7.23 41.34
C ASP A 478 -29.50 6.81 42.81
N LYS A 479 -28.25 6.70 43.27
CA LYS A 479 -27.92 6.22 44.61
C LYS A 479 -28.45 7.16 45.70
N PHE A 480 -28.36 8.48 45.50
CA PHE A 480 -28.80 9.46 46.49
C PHE A 480 -30.32 9.56 46.53
N VAL A 481 -30.98 9.52 45.38
CA VAL A 481 -32.46 9.45 45.30
C VAL A 481 -32.98 8.23 46.07
N LYS A 482 -32.36 7.04 45.91
CA LYS A 482 -32.71 5.84 46.70
C LYS A 482 -32.52 6.04 48.20
N ILE A 483 -31.39 6.60 48.62
CA ILE A 483 -31.07 6.84 50.04
C ILE A 483 -32.09 7.79 50.67
N TYR A 484 -32.39 8.91 50.02
CA TYR A 484 -33.37 9.88 50.54
C TYR A 484 -34.80 9.32 50.55
N GLY A 485 -35.16 8.50 49.55
CA GLY A 485 -36.41 7.75 49.53
C GLY A 485 -36.51 6.78 50.71
N LEU A 486 -35.45 6.03 51.02
CA LEU A 486 -35.41 5.13 52.17
C LEU A 486 -35.50 5.87 53.52
N ILE A 487 -34.87 7.04 53.65
CA ILE A 487 -34.98 7.89 54.84
C ILE A 487 -36.44 8.34 55.05
N ALA A 488 -37.13 8.74 53.98
CA ALA A 488 -38.54 9.11 54.04
C ALA A 488 -39.43 7.93 54.46
N ILE A 489 -39.17 6.73 53.90
CA ILE A 489 -39.90 5.50 54.26
C ILE A 489 -39.64 5.09 55.71
N ALA A 490 -38.39 5.17 56.18
CA ALA A 490 -38.02 4.87 57.56
C ALA A 490 -38.68 5.83 58.57
N GLY A 491 -38.72 7.13 58.23
CA GLY A 491 -39.47 8.11 59.00
C GLY A 491 -40.97 7.81 59.05
N MET A 492 -41.56 7.38 57.93
CA MET A 492 -42.97 6.99 57.86
C MET A 492 -43.27 5.75 58.70
N LEU A 493 -42.40 4.74 58.66
CA LEU A 493 -42.51 3.55 59.51
C LEU A 493 -42.45 3.89 60.99
N LEU A 494 -41.56 4.80 61.40
CA LEU A 494 -41.51 5.30 62.79
C LEU A 494 -42.82 5.99 63.22
N LEU A 495 -43.41 6.78 62.33
CA LEU A 495 -44.71 7.43 62.59
C LEU A 495 -45.86 6.41 62.72
N ILE A 496 -45.85 5.34 61.90
CA ILE A 496 -46.85 4.26 61.98
C ILE A 496 -46.70 3.49 63.30
N VAL A 497 -45.48 3.14 63.69
CA VAL A 497 -45.21 2.43 64.96
C VAL A 497 -45.66 3.27 66.15
N MET A 498 -45.39 4.56 66.15
CA MET A 498 -45.88 5.45 67.22
C MET A 498 -47.39 5.66 67.19
N GLY A 499 -48.04 5.67 66.03
CA GLY A 499 -49.50 5.70 65.95
C GLY A 499 -50.13 4.50 66.65
N VAL A 500 -49.47 3.33 66.59
CA VAL A 500 -49.88 2.11 67.30
C VAL A 500 -49.56 2.17 68.80
N GLU A 501 -48.42 2.73 69.19
CA GLU A 501 -48.05 2.91 70.61
C GLU A 501 -48.95 3.93 71.33
N LEU A 502 -49.34 5.01 70.63
CA LEU A 502 -50.32 5.99 71.11
C LEU A 502 -51.66 5.32 71.43
N ALA A 503 -52.12 4.37 70.61
CA ALA A 503 -53.34 3.61 70.84
C ALA A 503 -53.26 2.67 72.06
N LYS A 504 -52.05 2.35 72.55
CA LYS A 504 -51.78 1.53 73.74
C LYS A 504 -51.46 2.37 74.99
N GLY A 505 -51.52 3.71 74.90
CA GLY A 505 -51.31 4.62 76.03
C GLY A 505 -49.85 4.96 76.37
N GLN A 506 -48.89 4.58 75.51
CA GLN A 506 -47.47 4.93 75.65
C GLN A 506 -47.11 5.97 74.58
N PHE A 507 -46.82 7.21 74.98
CA PHE A 507 -46.50 8.30 74.06
C PHE A 507 -45.09 8.85 74.30
N SER A 508 -44.25 8.87 73.26
CA SER A 508 -42.95 9.52 73.28
C SER A 508 -42.95 10.76 72.36
N PRO A 509 -43.00 11.97 72.93
CA PRO A 509 -42.95 13.21 72.14
C PRO A 509 -41.68 13.33 71.28
N ILE A 510 -40.56 12.77 71.75
CA ILE A 510 -39.25 12.84 71.10
C ILE A 510 -39.22 11.95 69.85
N ALA A 511 -39.81 10.76 69.93
CA ALA A 511 -39.90 9.89 68.77
C ALA A 511 -40.82 10.52 67.70
N LEU A 512 -41.91 11.19 68.10
CA LEU A 512 -42.85 11.84 67.18
C LEU A 512 -42.21 12.97 66.40
N THR A 513 -41.48 13.83 67.10
CA THR A 513 -40.74 14.91 66.45
C THR A 513 -39.63 14.36 65.55
N ALA A 514 -38.90 13.32 65.98
CA ALA A 514 -37.87 12.67 65.17
C ALA A 514 -38.45 12.02 63.89
N GLY A 515 -39.58 11.33 63.97
CA GLY A 515 -40.26 10.74 62.82
C GLY A 515 -40.72 11.79 61.81
N ILE A 516 -41.34 12.89 62.27
CA ILE A 516 -41.76 14.01 61.40
C ILE A 516 -40.54 14.66 60.73
N LEU A 517 -39.46 14.91 61.48
CA LEU A 517 -38.23 15.50 60.93
C LEU A 517 -37.60 14.61 59.86
N LEU A 518 -37.52 13.29 60.07
CA LEU A 518 -36.98 12.34 59.10
C LEU A 518 -37.81 12.28 57.81
N VAL A 519 -39.14 12.32 57.92
CA VAL A 519 -40.02 12.39 56.74
C VAL A 519 -39.83 13.70 55.99
N LEU A 520 -39.85 14.85 56.68
CA LEU A 520 -39.71 16.15 56.03
C LEU A 520 -38.34 16.31 55.37
N LEU A 521 -37.26 15.93 56.05
CA LEU A 521 -35.90 15.98 55.50
C LEU A 521 -35.72 14.98 54.35
N GLY A 522 -36.23 13.75 54.50
CA GLY A 522 -36.17 12.71 53.47
C GLY A 522 -36.91 13.12 52.20
N VAL A 523 -38.15 13.62 52.32
CA VAL A 523 -38.96 14.09 51.19
C VAL A 523 -38.36 15.33 50.54
N PHE A 524 -37.88 16.30 51.32
CA PHE A 524 -37.25 17.50 50.78
C PHE A 524 -35.96 17.19 50.01
N MET A 525 -35.08 16.36 50.58
CA MET A 525 -33.84 15.96 49.90
C MET A 525 -34.11 15.07 48.69
N PHE A 526 -35.08 14.17 48.76
CA PHE A 526 -35.54 13.36 47.63
C PHE A 526 -36.05 14.26 46.49
N TRP A 527 -36.88 15.25 46.80
CA TRP A 527 -37.40 16.20 45.82
C TRP A 527 -36.27 17.03 45.20
N ARG A 528 -35.38 17.61 46.01
CA ARG A 528 -34.25 18.41 45.52
C ARG A 528 -33.33 17.60 44.60
N GLN A 529 -32.97 16.38 45.00
CA GLN A 529 -32.11 15.50 44.21
C GLN A 529 -32.81 15.05 42.93
N SER A 530 -34.12 14.77 42.98
CA SER A 530 -34.90 14.41 41.79
C SER A 530 -34.98 15.55 40.78
N VAL A 531 -35.10 16.81 41.25
CA VAL A 531 -35.06 18.00 40.39
C VAL A 531 -33.68 18.18 39.76
N ALA A 532 -32.60 18.07 40.55
CA ALA A 532 -31.23 18.15 40.04
C ALA A 532 -30.94 17.05 38.99
N MET A 533 -31.37 15.81 39.24
CA MET A 533 -31.25 14.71 38.27
C MET A 533 -32.09 14.96 37.01
N ALA A 534 -33.28 15.55 37.14
CA ALA A 534 -34.11 15.91 35.99
C ALA A 534 -33.45 16.99 35.12
N GLU A 535 -32.73 17.94 35.74
CA GLU A 535 -31.96 18.97 35.02
C GLU A 535 -30.75 18.36 34.30
N GLN A 536 -30.00 17.48 34.96
CA GLN A 536 -28.91 16.73 34.32
C GLN A 536 -29.40 15.86 33.15
N LEU A 537 -30.57 15.23 33.27
CA LEU A 537 -31.16 14.44 32.19
C LEU A 537 -31.57 15.30 30.99
N LYS A 538 -32.10 16.51 31.23
CA LYS A 538 -32.38 17.48 30.16
C LYS A 538 -31.11 17.93 29.45
N GLU A 539 -30.05 18.17 30.21
CA GLU A 539 -28.76 18.57 29.65
C GLU A 539 -28.13 17.43 28.83
N LYS A 540 -28.18 16.20 29.34
CA LYS A 540 -27.79 15.00 28.57
C LYS A 540 -28.59 14.90 27.27
N GLN A 541 -29.93 14.97 27.35
CA GLN A 541 -30.80 14.95 26.17
C GLN A 541 -30.40 16.02 25.13
N ARG A 542 -30.10 17.24 25.59
CA ARG A 542 -29.64 18.33 24.70
C ARG A 542 -28.34 17.96 23.99
N LEU A 543 -27.34 17.48 24.72
CA LEU A 543 -26.05 17.05 24.16
C LEU A 543 -26.19 15.84 23.23
N SER A 544 -27.10 14.93 23.50
CA SER A 544 -27.40 13.78 22.64
C SER A 544 -28.03 14.21 21.32
N ILE A 545 -28.97 15.16 21.36
CA ILE A 545 -29.56 15.75 20.15
C ILE A 545 -28.50 16.50 19.33
N GLN A 546 -27.60 17.25 19.98
CA GLN A 546 -26.49 17.93 19.29
C GLN A 546 -25.51 16.94 18.64
N ARG A 547 -25.09 15.89 19.36
CA ARG A 547 -24.24 14.83 18.80
C ARG A 547 -24.90 14.15 17.61
N PHE A 548 -26.19 13.87 17.69
CA PHE A 548 -26.96 13.31 16.58
C PHE A 548 -27.02 14.27 15.38
N GLN A 549 -27.26 15.56 15.62
CA GLN A 549 -27.24 16.57 14.55
C GLN A 549 -25.89 16.60 13.82
N HIS A 550 -24.78 16.68 14.57
CA HIS A 550 -23.45 16.68 13.98
C HIS A 550 -23.12 15.38 13.24
N ALA A 551 -23.60 14.23 13.74
CA ALA A 551 -23.47 12.97 13.04
C ALA A 551 -24.23 12.95 11.70
N LEU A 552 -25.42 13.53 11.63
CA LEU A 552 -26.16 13.67 10.36
C LEU A 552 -25.49 14.68 9.41
N GLU A 553 -24.94 15.78 9.94
CA GLU A 553 -24.15 16.74 9.15
C GLU A 553 -22.91 16.06 8.54
N GLU A 554 -22.18 15.27 9.33
CA GLU A 554 -21.06 14.45 8.86
C GLU A 554 -21.50 13.37 7.86
N LEU A 555 -22.68 12.76 8.02
CA LEU A 555 -23.22 11.81 7.02
C LEU A 555 -23.47 12.51 5.68
N GLY A 556 -24.02 13.72 5.69
CA GLY A 556 -24.20 14.53 4.48
C GLY A 556 -22.89 15.02 3.87
N GLN A 557 -21.84 15.23 4.67
CA GLN A 557 -20.49 15.49 4.16
C GLN A 557 -19.91 14.23 3.51
N TRP A 558 -19.97 13.09 4.19
CA TRP A 558 -19.53 11.80 3.66
C TRP A 558 -20.22 11.47 2.33
N ARG A 559 -21.55 11.68 2.22
CA ARG A 559 -22.29 11.37 0.98
C ARG A 559 -21.83 12.25 -0.18
N ARG A 560 -21.63 13.55 0.04
CA ARG A 560 -21.10 14.46 -0.99
C ARG A 560 -19.69 14.11 -1.43
N LEU A 561 -18.82 13.76 -0.48
CA LEU A 561 -17.46 13.30 -0.79
C LEU A 561 -17.49 12.00 -1.57
N PHE A 562 -18.29 11.03 -1.13
CA PHE A 562 -18.47 9.76 -1.84
C PHE A 562 -18.97 9.98 -3.27
N GLU A 563 -19.98 10.83 -3.49
CA GLU A 563 -20.50 11.13 -4.84
C GLU A 563 -19.46 11.82 -5.72
N ALA A 564 -18.64 12.71 -5.16
CA ALA A 564 -17.54 13.33 -5.88
C ALA A 564 -16.50 12.28 -6.31
N GLU A 565 -15.98 11.49 -5.37
CA GLU A 565 -14.97 10.44 -5.64
C GLU A 565 -15.51 9.31 -6.53
N ASP A 566 -16.81 9.00 -6.47
CA ASP A 566 -17.46 8.04 -7.36
C ASP A 566 -17.52 8.55 -8.81
N SER A 567 -17.67 9.86 -9.01
CA SER A 567 -17.74 10.48 -10.34
C SER A 567 -16.39 10.46 -11.07
N GLU A 568 -15.28 10.40 -10.33
CA GLU A 568 -13.90 10.26 -10.82
C GLU A 568 -13.64 8.93 -11.53
N LEU A 569 -14.59 7.98 -11.50
CA LEU A 569 -14.54 6.80 -12.37
C LEU A 569 -14.49 7.20 -13.86
N SER A 570 -15.09 8.33 -14.22
CA SER A 570 -15.04 8.87 -15.58
C SER A 570 -13.64 9.40 -15.94
N ASP A 571 -12.95 10.03 -15.00
CA ASP A 571 -11.57 10.50 -15.17
C ASP A 571 -10.59 9.32 -15.26
N LEU A 572 -10.80 8.28 -14.46
CA LEU A 572 -10.06 7.01 -14.59
C LEU A 572 -10.26 6.36 -15.97
N GLN A 573 -11.50 6.39 -16.49
CA GLN A 573 -11.76 5.95 -17.86
C GLN A 573 -10.98 6.80 -18.87
N ALA A 574 -11.04 8.12 -18.74
CA ALA A 574 -10.36 9.04 -19.64
C ALA A 574 -8.85 8.78 -19.64
N ALA A 575 -8.23 8.68 -18.47
CA ALA A 575 -6.79 8.39 -18.32
C ALA A 575 -6.39 7.07 -19.00
N LEU A 576 -7.14 5.99 -18.81
CA LEU A 576 -6.88 4.71 -19.49
C LEU A 576 -7.05 4.78 -21.00
N MET A 577 -8.01 5.55 -21.49
CA MET A 577 -8.30 5.65 -22.92
C MET A 577 -7.25 6.47 -23.69
N GLN A 578 -6.43 7.27 -22.99
CA GLN A 578 -5.30 7.99 -23.59
C GLN A 578 -4.17 7.06 -24.08
N PHE A 579 -4.05 5.85 -23.53
CA PHE A 579 -3.08 4.87 -24.02
C PHE A 579 -3.46 4.47 -25.45
N GLY A 580 -2.50 4.44 -26.38
CA GLY A 580 -2.75 4.14 -27.81
C GLY A 580 -3.45 2.82 -28.09
N THR A 581 -3.79 2.54 -29.34
CA THR A 581 -4.28 1.21 -29.75
C THR A 581 -3.14 0.37 -30.33
N ILE A 582 -3.29 -0.97 -30.35
CA ILE A 582 -2.27 -1.92 -30.86
C ILE A 582 -1.85 -1.63 -32.32
N GLU A 583 -2.68 -0.89 -33.08
CA GLU A 583 -2.41 -0.54 -34.48
C GLU A 583 -1.51 0.70 -34.64
N GLU A 584 -1.30 1.47 -33.58
CA GLU A 584 -0.37 2.62 -33.48
C GLU A 584 0.95 2.19 -32.81
#